data_AF-A0A0C3D574-F1
#
_entry.id   AF-A0A0C3D574-F1
#
_cell.length_a   1.000
_cell.length_b   1.000
_cell.length_c   1.000
_cell.angle_alpha   90.00
_cell.angle_beta   90.00
_cell.angle_gamma   90.00
#
_symmetry.space_group_name_H-M   'P 1'
#
loop_
_entity.id
_entity.type
_entity.pdbx_description
1 polymer ?
#
loop_
_entity_poly.entity_id
_entity_poly.type
_entity_poly.pdbx_seq_one_letter_code
_entity_poly.pdbx_strand_id
1 'polypeptide(L)'
;VPVNDKNEMLLSPIKPTDPRGELIKEASIIIWDEGPMVNRAVLACVEEVCRTVMDNDQPFGGKIIVVLGDFRQTCPVIRGGTRSQVV
;
A
#
# COMPACT_ATOMS: atom_id res chain seq x y z
N VAL A 1 -8.49 -3.72 -1.83
CA VAL A 1 -9.11 -2.37 -1.87
C VAL A 1 -9.49 -2.05 -3.31
N PRO A 2 -10.77 -1.86 -3.65
CA PRO A 2 -11.16 -1.52 -5.02
C PRO A 2 -10.68 -0.10 -5.33
N VAL A 3 -9.74 0.03 -6.26
CA VAL A 3 -9.28 1.32 -6.80
C VAL A 3 -9.96 1.50 -8.15
N ASN A 4 -10.66 2.62 -8.33
CA ASN A 4 -11.30 2.94 -9.61
C ASN A 4 -10.21 3.21 -10.68
N ASP A 5 -10.50 2.86 -11.95
CA ASP A 5 -9.59 2.90 -13.11
C ASP A 5 -8.94 4.25 -13.46
N LYS A 6 -9.20 5.32 -12.70
CA LYS A 6 -8.73 6.68 -13.05
C LYS A 6 -7.26 6.96 -12.77
N ASN A 7 -6.47 5.98 -12.29
CA ASN A 7 -5.06 6.22 -11.92
C ASN A 7 -4.91 7.39 -10.92
N GLU A 8 -5.95 7.67 -10.14
CA GLU A 8 -5.92 8.72 -9.12
C GLU A 8 -4.91 8.29 -8.05
N MET A 9 -3.92 9.15 -7.80
CA MET A 9 -2.99 8.96 -6.70
C MET A 9 -3.80 8.87 -5.41
N LEU A 10 -3.79 7.69 -4.78
CA LEU A 10 -4.44 7.49 -3.50
C LEU A 10 -3.66 8.32 -2.47
N LEU A 11 -4.34 9.30 -1.89
CA LEU A 11 -3.80 10.07 -0.77
C LEU A 11 -4.30 9.43 0.52
N SER A 12 -3.36 9.13 1.41
CA SER A 12 -3.69 8.65 2.74
C SER A 12 -4.03 9.84 3.65
N PRO A 13 -5.05 9.71 4.51
CA PRO A 13 -5.33 10.72 5.52
C PRO A 13 -4.37 10.68 6.71
N ILE A 14 -3.47 9.68 6.80
CA ILE A 14 -2.57 9.47 7.95
C ILE A 14 -1.48 10.53 7.95
N LYS A 15 -1.44 11.31 9.04
CA LYS A 15 -0.39 12.31 9.29
C LYS A 15 0.67 11.78 10.27
N PRO A 16 1.88 12.36 10.29
CA PRO A 16 2.95 11.96 11.22
C PRO A 16 2.62 12.15 12.71
N THR A 17 1.65 13.01 13.01
CA THR A 17 1.16 13.32 14.37
C THR A 17 -0.09 12.52 14.74
N ASP A 18 -0.64 11.74 13.82
CA ASP A 18 -1.80 10.89 14.13
C ASP A 18 -1.32 9.67 14.93
N PRO A 19 -2.17 9.11 15.81
CA PRO A 19 -1.83 7.88 16.55
C PRO A 19 -1.42 6.72 15.62
N ARG A 20 -1.98 6.67 14.41
CA ARG A 20 -1.60 5.68 13.38
C ARG A 20 -0.21 5.93 12.82
N GLY A 21 0.19 7.20 12.67
CA GLY A 21 1.55 7.57 12.28
C GLY A 21 2.55 7.20 13.36
N GLU A 22 2.23 7.43 14.63
CA GLU A 22 3.06 6.99 15.76
C GLU A 22 3.24 5.47 15.80
N LEU A 23 2.15 4.70 15.60
CA LEU A 23 2.25 3.24 15.47
C LEU A 23 3.18 2.79 14.35
N ILE A 24 3.14 3.46 13.18
CA ILE A 24 4.07 3.18 12.07
C ILE A 24 5.52 3.50 12.47
N LYS A 25 5.74 4.58 13.22
CA LYS A 25 7.08 4.94 13.74
C LYS A 25 7.62 3.89 14.70
N GLU A 26 6.79 3.37 15.60
CA GLU A 26 7.17 2.35 16.58
C GLU A 26 7.34 0.96 15.94
N ALA A 27 6.56 0.64 14.92
CA ALA A 27 6.61 -0.66 14.26
C ALA A 27 7.99 -0.93 13.64
N SER A 28 8.64 -2.03 14.00
CA SER A 28 9.91 -2.44 13.37
C SER A 28 9.69 -3.12 12.02
N ILE A 29 8.56 -3.81 11.87
CA ILE A 29 8.18 -4.58 10.69
C ILE A 29 6.69 -4.37 10.44
N ILE A 30 6.32 -4.19 9.16
CA ILE A 30 4.94 -4.13 8.69
C ILE A 30 4.67 -5.42 7.91
N ILE A 31 3.78 -6.27 8.44
CA ILE A 31 3.34 -7.47 7.75
C ILE A 31 2.03 -7.16 7.04
N TRP A 32 2.01 -7.38 5.73
CA TRP A 32 0.86 -7.16 4.88
C TRP A 32 0.36 -8.50 4.35
N ASP A 33 -0.81 -8.95 4.80
CA ASP A 33 -1.48 -10.14 4.23
C ASP A 33 -2.40 -9.77 3.05
N GLU A 34 -2.55 -10.67 2.08
CA GLU A 34 -3.25 -10.47 0.79
C GLU A 34 -2.59 -9.46 -0.19
N GLY A 35 -1.26 -9.37 -0.19
CA GLY A 35 -0.47 -8.56 -1.13
C GLY A 35 -0.85 -8.63 -2.62
N PRO A 36 -1.16 -9.80 -3.20
CA PRO A 36 -1.47 -9.92 -4.63
C PRO A 36 -2.75 -9.19 -5.06
N MET A 37 -3.67 -8.92 -4.12
CA MET A 37 -4.93 -8.23 -4.40
C MET A 37 -4.80 -6.69 -4.41
N VAL A 38 -3.58 -6.17 -4.18
CA VAL A 38 -3.33 -4.75 -4.00
C VAL A 38 -2.95 -4.09 -5.33
N ASN A 39 -3.68 -3.05 -5.71
CA ASN A 39 -3.36 -2.23 -6.89
C ASN A 39 -2.05 -1.45 -6.64
N ARG A 40 -1.23 -1.23 -7.68
CA ARG A 40 -0.02 -0.39 -7.66
C ARG A 40 -0.24 0.97 -6.98
N ALA A 41 -1.40 1.60 -7.16
CA ALA A 41 -1.75 2.88 -6.53
C ALA A 41 -1.75 2.81 -5.00
N VAL A 42 -2.19 1.69 -4.43
CA VAL A 42 -2.20 1.49 -2.97
C VAL A 42 -0.77 1.31 -2.46
N LEU A 43 0.06 0.56 -3.18
CA LEU A 43 1.46 0.39 -2.82
C LEU A 43 2.22 1.72 -2.84
N ALA A 44 1.98 2.56 -3.85
CA ALA A 44 2.55 3.90 -3.94
C ALA A 44 2.09 4.81 -2.78
N CYS A 45 0.80 4.75 -2.41
CA CYS A 45 0.27 5.47 -1.26
C CYS A 45 0.95 5.05 0.05
N VAL A 46 1.15 3.75 0.27
CA VAL A 46 1.82 3.27 1.49
C VAL A 46 3.30 3.67 1.51
N GLU A 47 3.99 3.61 0.37
CA GLU A 47 5.36 4.12 0.25
C GLU A 47 5.45 5.59 0.66
N GLU A 48 4.59 6.45 0.11
CA GLU A 48 4.54 7.89 0.40
C GLU A 48 4.22 8.16 1.88
N VAL A 49 3.25 7.43 2.45
CA VAL A 49 2.88 7.54 3.87
C VAL A 49 4.05 7.18 4.76
N CYS A 50 4.70 6.04 4.51
CA CYS A 50 5.80 5.59 5.34
C CYS A 50 6.98 6.57 5.29
N ARG A 51 7.31 7.12 4.11
CA ARG A 51 8.33 8.17 3.99
C ARG A 51 7.96 9.44 4.76
N THR A 52 6.72 9.90 4.60
CA THR A 52 6.21 11.12 5.26
C THR A 52 6.16 10.96 6.78
N VAL A 53 5.70 9.81 7.26
CA VAL A 53 5.60 9.52 8.69
C VAL A 53 6.98 9.36 9.33
N MET A 54 7.91 8.70 8.64
CA MET A 54 9.26 8.47 9.14
C MET A 54 10.22 9.64 8.93
N ASP A 55 9.83 10.63 8.13
CA ASP A 55 10.71 11.72 7.66
C ASP A 55 12.03 11.17 7.08
N ASN A 56 11.89 10.16 6.21
CA ASN A 56 13.01 9.38 5.67
C ASN A 56 12.74 8.98 4.22
N ASP A 57 13.68 9.30 3.32
CA ASP A 57 13.59 9.00 1.89
C ASP A 57 13.99 7.57 1.49
N GLN A 58 14.42 6.75 2.45
CA GLN A 58 14.62 5.31 2.21
C GLN A 58 13.30 4.64 1.79
N PRO A 59 13.35 3.53 1.04
CA PRO A 59 12.16 2.75 0.72
C PRO A 59 11.30 2.47 1.96
N PHE A 60 10.00 2.75 1.87
CA PHE A 60 9.03 2.68 2.97
C PHE A 60 9.49 3.41 4.25
N GLY A 61 10.20 4.53 4.14
CA GLY A 61 10.73 5.26 5.30
C GLY A 61 11.76 4.46 6.12
N GLY A 62 12.39 3.44 5.52
CA GLY A 62 13.31 2.52 6.18
C GLY A 62 12.61 1.38 6.94
N LYS A 63 11.30 1.20 6.77
CA LYS A 63 10.56 0.08 7.38
C LYS A 63 10.73 -1.19 6.59
N ILE A 64 10.80 -2.31 7.30
CA ILE A 64 10.76 -3.64 6.68
C ILE A 64 9.29 -3.96 6.40
N ILE A 65 8.95 -4.15 5.12
CA ILE A 65 7.62 -4.62 4.71
C ILE A 65 7.71 -6.09 4.29
N VAL A 66 6.89 -6.93 4.92
CA VAL A 66 6.73 -8.34 4.57
C VAL A 66 5.35 -8.51 3.94
N VAL A 67 5.33 -8.70 2.63
CA VAL A 67 4.10 -8.95 1.90
C VAL A 67 3.85 -10.46 1.81
N LEU A 68 2.78 -10.90 2.44
CA LEU A 68 2.25 -12.26 2.41
C LEU A 68 1.05 -12.31 1.47
N GLY A 69 0.87 -13.44 0.81
CA GLY A 69 -0.31 -13.71 0.01
C GLY A 69 -0.12 -14.87 -0.95
N ASP A 70 -1.22 -15.53 -1.30
CA ASP A 70 -1.23 -16.56 -2.33
C ASP A 70 -1.49 -15.91 -3.69
N PHE A 71 -0.42 -15.70 -4.46
CA PHE A 71 -0.50 -15.19 -5.83
C PHE A 71 -1.36 -16.08 -6.76
N ARG A 72 -1.70 -17.31 -6.35
CA ARG A 72 -2.52 -18.24 -7.12
C ARG A 72 -4.00 -18.23 -6.73
N GLN A 73 -4.41 -17.52 -5.67
CA GLN A 73 -5.81 -17.54 -5.22
C GLN A 73 -6.68 -16.37 -5.73
N THR A 74 -6.12 -15.19 -5.99
CA THR A 74 -6.95 -14.03 -6.39
C THR A 74 -6.14 -12.95 -7.09
N CYS A 75 -6.43 -12.72 -8.38
CA CYS A 75 -6.02 -11.50 -9.08
C CYS A 75 -6.72 -10.27 -8.48
N PRO A 76 -6.12 -9.08 -8.54
CA PRO A 76 -6.76 -7.86 -8.08
C PRO A 76 -8.12 -7.65 -8.78
N VAL A 77 -9.18 -7.54 -7.99
CA VAL A 77 -10.55 -7.37 -8.52
C VAL A 77 -10.73 -5.92 -8.97
N ILE A 78 -10.66 -5.70 -10.29
CA ILE A 78 -11.02 -4.42 -10.92
C ILE A 78 -12.51 -4.48 -11.29
N ARG A 79 -13.35 -3.72 -10.60
CA ARG A 79 -14.78 -3.64 -10.93
C ARG A 79 -14.96 -2.88 -12.25
N GLY A 80 -15.25 -3.60 -13.33
CA GLY A 80 -15.43 -3.02 -14.67
C GLY A 80 -14.20 -3.10 -15.59
N GLY A 81 -13.15 -3.84 -15.18
CA GLY A 81 -11.89 -3.93 -15.93
C GLY A 81 -12.00 -4.64 -17.28
N THR A 82 -11.22 -4.16 -18.25
CA THR A 82 -11.02 -4.79 -19.56
C THR A 82 -9.98 -5.91 -19.49
N ARG A 83 -10.02 -6.85 -20.45
CA ARG A 83 -9.19 -8.08 -20.45
C ARG A 83 -7.68 -7.82 -20.32
N SER A 84 -7.21 -6.69 -20.83
CA SER A 84 -5.82 -6.20 -20.77
C SER A 84 -5.38 -5.66 -19.40
N GLN A 85 -6.30 -5.52 -18.44
CA GLN A 85 -5.99 -5.10 -17.07
C GLN A 85 -5.97 -6.30 -16.10
N VAL A 86 -6.32 -7.50 -16.59
CA VAL A 86 -6.32 -8.77 -15.85
C VAL A 86 -5.13 -9.66 -16.25
N VAL A 87 -4.50 -9.40 -17.40
CA VAL A 87 -3.42 -10.20 -18.00
C VAL A 87 -2.23 -9.33 -18.36
#